data_AF-A0AAN8TL76-F1
#
_entry.id   AF-A0AAN8TL76-F1
#
_cell.length_a   1.000
_cell.length_b   1.000
_cell.length_c   1.000
_cell.angle_alpha   90.00
_cell.angle_beta   90.00
_cell.angle_gamma   90.00
#
_symmetry.space_group_name_H-M   'P 1'
#
loop_
_entity.id
_entity.type
_entity.pdbx_description
1 polymer ?
#
loop_
_entity_poly.entity_id
_entity_poly.type
_entity_poly.pdbx_seq_one_letter_code
_entity_poly.pdbx_strand_id
1 'polypeptide(L)'
;MAVLSTALLLQSLPSSFPLPRSPFISFSFSLSPIFPLFHSPKTSVKSSVLPFKGIQCIKNEVGADPKKGVSVYKPKSYQVLVSDAANSLFYALNDGKTRLEIDFPPLPTSISSYKGSSDEFSDANIQLVLAVVKKLQEKMETRACVVFPDKPEKRRASDLFTAALDSIDGITIGSLDDIPGGAVTSFFRSVRNTLDFDFEDENEGRWKSDQPPTLYIFINCSTRDLSYIEKYVGKFATSTPSLLFNLELDTLRADLGIIGFPPRELHYQFLSQFTPVFYIRTREYSKTVAVEPYIVNYNGALFRQYPGPWQVMLKQTDGSFVCVAESATRFTLNETKEELLRVLGLQEEKGSSLEFLRRGYKTATWWEEDVDLEASSAWPSPTIWYQQIGPDLSKYAALADNIDTLVMSSKGTFSLEVKDANKIKRFTLRQKGEQREMGLWACLAVISPFPFYYYLWTHPQKWVDLCGSGRDPCKVMAMVSHFIKLIQFISLLSVSTFSWPPPLYFWPLFIFGQFLNFRVYQLLGEAGTYYGVRFGKNIPWVTEFPFGVIRDPQYVGSILSLLACLSWVPFLYIVLWVLGYAFIIQVESKEDPATRAKPLS
;
A
#
# COMPACT_ATOMS: atom_id res chain seq x y z
N MET A 1 22.67 -1.25 -28.47
CA MET A 1 22.56 -0.48 -29.73
C MET A 1 21.34 -0.92 -30.55
N ALA A 2 20.14 -0.81 -29.98
CA ALA A 2 18.87 -0.96 -30.71
C ALA A 2 17.80 0.08 -30.31
N VAL A 3 18.13 1.01 -29.41
CA VAL A 3 17.21 2.08 -28.95
C VAL A 3 17.67 3.48 -29.41
N LEU A 4 18.85 3.60 -30.03
CA LEU A 4 19.36 4.88 -30.52
C LEU A 4 19.46 5.02 -32.05
N SER A 5 19.10 3.99 -32.83
CA SER A 5 19.15 4.07 -34.30
C SER A 5 17.83 4.45 -34.98
N THR A 6 16.73 4.60 -34.25
CA THR A 6 15.42 4.99 -34.82
C THR A 6 15.06 6.47 -34.62
N ALA A 7 15.90 7.26 -33.92
CA ALA A 7 15.65 8.68 -33.68
C ALA A 7 16.39 9.63 -34.65
N LEU A 8 17.11 9.11 -35.65
CA LEU A 8 18.05 9.89 -36.46
C LEU A 8 17.72 9.95 -37.97
N LEU A 9 16.46 9.73 -38.35
CA LEU A 9 16.03 9.72 -39.76
C LEU A 9 14.93 10.72 -40.13
N LEU A 10 14.72 11.78 -39.34
CA LEU A 10 13.82 12.87 -39.73
C LEU A 10 14.39 14.26 -39.42
N GLN A 11 15.55 14.60 -40.02
CA GLN A 11 15.99 15.99 -40.16
C GLN A 11 16.68 16.20 -41.53
N SER A 12 15.89 16.64 -42.53
CA SER A 12 16.32 17.47 -43.67
C SER A 12 15.05 17.84 -44.47
N LEU A 13 14.43 19.01 -44.30
CA LEU A 13 14.64 20.32 -44.98
C LEU A 13 13.28 21.09 -44.89
N PRO A 14 13.13 22.37 -45.28
CA PRO A 14 13.90 23.57 -44.97
C PRO A 14 13.05 24.67 -44.27
N SER A 15 13.75 25.70 -43.82
CA SER A 15 13.30 26.94 -43.17
C SER A 15 12.49 27.90 -44.07
N SER A 16 11.34 28.41 -43.59
CA SER A 16 10.81 29.77 -43.91
C SER A 16 9.48 30.12 -43.19
N PHE A 17 9.57 31.06 -42.23
CA PHE A 17 8.62 32.14 -41.80
C PHE A 17 7.16 31.84 -41.35
N PRO A 18 6.46 32.75 -40.62
CA PRO A 18 6.87 33.65 -39.51
C PRO A 18 5.94 33.55 -38.26
N LEU A 19 6.43 34.05 -37.11
CA LEU A 19 5.67 34.25 -35.86
C LEU A 19 4.67 35.41 -35.95
N PRO A 20 3.50 35.34 -35.28
CA PRO A 20 2.78 36.49 -34.79
C PRO A 20 2.97 36.72 -33.28
N ARG A 21 3.02 38.01 -32.95
CA ARG A 21 3.25 38.63 -31.65
C ARG A 21 2.07 38.46 -30.69
N SER A 22 2.41 38.54 -29.40
CA SER A 22 1.58 38.69 -28.19
C SER A 22 0.42 39.71 -28.30
N PRO A 23 -0.52 39.72 -27.33
CA PRO A 23 -0.27 40.64 -26.20
C PRO A 23 -0.59 40.07 -24.82
N PHE A 24 0.23 40.53 -23.87
CA PHE A 24 -0.01 40.56 -22.44
C PHE A 24 -1.31 41.29 -22.13
N ILE A 25 -2.12 40.75 -21.21
CA ILE A 25 -3.12 41.51 -20.47
C ILE A 25 -2.96 41.19 -18.98
N SER A 26 -2.48 42.19 -18.26
CA SER A 26 -2.49 42.30 -16.81
C SER A 26 -3.86 42.81 -16.38
N PHE A 27 -4.54 42.15 -15.45
CA PHE A 27 -5.59 42.79 -14.66
C PHE A 27 -5.48 42.39 -13.19
N SER A 28 -5.10 43.39 -12.40
CA SER A 28 -5.27 43.48 -10.96
C SER A 28 -6.76 43.57 -10.62
N PHE A 29 -7.21 42.91 -9.56
CA PHE A 29 -8.48 43.27 -8.92
C PHE A 29 -8.32 43.42 -7.41
N SER A 30 -8.63 44.64 -6.99
CA SER A 30 -8.66 45.17 -5.64
C SER A 30 -9.87 44.68 -4.84
N LEU A 31 -9.65 44.47 -3.55
CA LEU A 31 -10.69 44.40 -2.51
C LEU A 31 -11.42 45.76 -2.39
N SER A 32 -12.76 45.76 -2.43
CA SER A 32 -13.66 46.48 -1.51
C SER A 32 -15.15 46.23 -1.82
N PRO A 33 -16.05 46.34 -0.82
CA PRO A 33 -17.39 45.75 -0.83
C PRO A 33 -18.47 46.71 -1.35
N ILE A 34 -19.52 46.16 -1.96
CA ILE A 34 -20.74 46.93 -2.29
C ILE A 34 -21.97 46.11 -1.88
N PHE A 35 -22.71 46.66 -0.91
CA PHE A 35 -24.10 46.29 -0.58
C PHE A 35 -25.04 46.62 -1.74
N PRO A 36 -26.14 45.86 -1.89
CA PRO A 36 -27.41 46.51 -2.09
C PRO A 36 -28.50 45.99 -1.15
N LEU A 37 -29.11 46.91 -0.41
CA LEU A 37 -30.53 46.83 -0.07
C LEU A 37 -31.33 46.73 -1.37
N PHE A 38 -32.35 45.87 -1.45
CA PHE A 38 -33.71 46.29 -1.84
C PHE A 38 -34.75 45.16 -1.64
N HIS A 39 -35.76 45.53 -0.85
CA HIS A 39 -37.17 45.16 -0.81
C HIS A 39 -37.72 43.89 -1.48
N SER A 40 -38.49 43.17 -0.64
CA SER A 40 -39.48 42.12 -0.93
C SER A 40 -40.64 42.57 -1.83
N PRO A 41 -41.25 41.62 -2.55
CA PRO A 41 -42.70 41.51 -2.55
C PRO A 41 -43.18 40.15 -2.02
N LYS A 42 -44.29 40.22 -1.29
CA LYS A 42 -45.04 39.14 -0.67
C LYS A 42 -45.74 38.30 -1.73
N THR A 43 -45.57 36.98 -1.70
CA THR A 43 -46.59 36.03 -2.17
C THR A 43 -46.65 34.84 -1.22
N SER A 44 -47.84 34.68 -0.65
CA SER A 44 -48.24 33.65 0.29
C SER A 44 -48.47 32.34 -0.44
N VAL A 45 -47.74 31.28 -0.06
CA VAL A 45 -48.18 29.90 -0.28
C VAL A 45 -48.11 29.18 1.06
N LYS A 46 -49.28 28.82 1.57
CA LYS A 46 -49.46 28.04 2.80
C LYS A 46 -49.01 26.61 2.53
N SER A 47 -48.02 26.13 3.29
CA SER A 47 -47.79 24.69 3.47
C SER A 47 -47.72 24.41 4.97
N SER A 48 -48.51 23.44 5.39
CA SER A 48 -48.82 23.07 6.76
C SER A 48 -47.59 22.55 7.50
N VAL A 49 -47.17 23.28 8.54
CA VAL A 49 -46.15 22.88 9.51
C VAL A 49 -46.80 21.97 10.57
N LEU A 50 -46.33 20.73 10.68
CA LEU A 50 -46.52 19.91 11.89
C LEU A 50 -45.49 20.36 12.94
N PRO A 51 -45.85 20.50 14.23
CA PRO A 51 -44.97 21.08 15.23
C PRO A 51 -43.97 20.02 15.72
N PHE A 52 -42.71 20.11 15.26
CA PHE A 52 -41.62 19.40 15.93
C PHE A 52 -41.26 20.17 17.21
N LYS A 53 -41.54 19.53 18.35
CA LYS A 53 -41.14 19.97 19.69
C LYS A 53 -39.64 20.25 19.70
N GLY A 54 -39.25 21.49 19.98
CA GLY A 54 -37.86 21.88 20.12
C GLY A 54 -37.19 21.07 21.22
N ILE A 55 -36.17 20.28 20.85
CA ILE A 55 -35.26 19.67 21.81
C ILE A 55 -34.18 20.72 22.09
N GLN A 56 -34.23 21.26 23.30
CA GLN A 56 -33.21 22.13 23.87
C GLN A 56 -31.83 21.45 23.82
N CYS A 57 -30.81 22.23 23.49
CA CYS A 57 -29.41 21.86 23.63
C CYS A 57 -29.11 21.60 25.11
N ILE A 58 -29.04 20.34 25.51
CA ILE A 58 -28.61 19.94 26.86
C ILE A 58 -27.11 20.24 26.98
N LYS A 59 -26.75 21.03 27.99
CA LYS A 59 -25.36 21.22 28.45
C LYS A 59 -24.77 19.85 28.78
N ASN A 60 -23.50 19.62 28.46
CA ASN A 60 -22.74 18.43 28.88
C ASN A 60 -23.05 18.10 30.35
N GLU A 61 -23.85 17.07 30.60
CA GLU A 61 -24.01 16.52 31.93
C GLU A 61 -22.73 15.76 32.27
N VAL A 62 -21.97 16.33 33.19
CA VAL A 62 -21.01 15.60 34.02
C VAL A 62 -21.83 14.56 34.80
N GLY A 63 -22.01 13.36 34.24
CA GLY A 63 -22.85 12.33 34.84
C GLY A 63 -23.45 11.29 33.87
N ALA A 64 -23.21 11.38 32.57
CA ALA A 64 -23.63 10.33 31.64
C ALA A 64 -22.86 9.01 31.91
N ASP A 65 -23.60 7.91 32.07
CA ASP A 65 -23.03 6.56 32.22
C ASP A 65 -22.18 6.22 30.98
N PRO A 66 -20.85 6.02 31.12
CA PRO A 66 -19.95 5.80 30.00
C PRO A 66 -20.23 4.50 29.23
N LYS A 67 -21.07 3.61 29.79
CA LYS A 67 -21.53 2.38 29.12
C LYS A 67 -22.73 2.60 28.19
N LYS A 68 -23.38 3.77 28.24
CA LYS A 68 -24.51 4.09 27.36
C LYS A 68 -24.03 4.68 26.05
N GLY A 69 -24.77 4.42 24.97
CA GLY A 69 -24.55 5.03 23.67
C GLY A 69 -24.80 6.53 23.68
N VAL A 70 -24.19 7.24 22.73
CA VAL A 70 -24.38 8.67 22.51
C VAL A 70 -25.54 8.88 21.55
N SER A 71 -26.57 9.65 21.93
CA SER A 71 -27.73 9.90 21.06
C SER A 71 -27.42 10.86 19.91
N VAL A 72 -26.65 11.92 20.20
CA VAL A 72 -26.19 12.91 19.22
C VAL A 72 -24.73 13.22 19.49
N TYR A 73 -23.87 12.99 18.50
CA TYR A 73 -22.46 13.29 18.56
C TYR A 73 -22.12 14.49 17.65
N LYS A 74 -21.66 15.59 18.24
CA LYS A 74 -21.25 16.79 17.51
C LYS A 74 -19.96 17.36 18.09
N PRO A 75 -18.79 16.85 17.68
CA PRO A 75 -17.52 17.37 18.17
C PRO A 75 -17.36 18.82 17.69
N LYS A 76 -17.29 19.76 18.62
CA LYS A 76 -17.12 21.20 18.32
C LYS A 76 -15.71 21.54 17.84
N SER A 77 -14.73 20.69 18.16
CA SER A 77 -13.33 20.83 17.78
C SER A 77 -12.59 19.49 17.92
N TYR A 78 -11.39 19.41 17.34
CA TYR A 78 -10.48 18.27 17.52
C TYR A 78 -10.08 18.05 18.98
N GLN A 79 -10.08 19.08 19.81
CA GLN A 79 -9.79 18.94 21.25
C GLN A 79 -10.86 18.11 21.97
N VAL A 80 -12.11 18.18 21.52
CA VAL A 80 -13.19 17.33 22.04
C VAL A 80 -12.98 15.88 21.60
N LEU A 81 -12.67 15.64 20.32
CA LEU A 81 -12.33 14.31 19.80
C LEU A 81 -11.18 13.66 20.58
N VAL A 82 -10.09 14.40 20.78
CA VAL A 82 -8.92 13.96 21.56
C VAL A 82 -9.30 13.63 23.00
N SER A 83 -10.13 14.46 23.63
CA SER A 83 -10.58 14.22 25.01
C SER A 83 -11.45 12.97 25.11
N ASP A 84 -12.37 12.77 24.17
CA ASP A 84 -13.22 11.57 24.11
C ASP A 84 -12.38 10.32 23.85
N ALA A 85 -11.42 10.39 22.93
CA ALA A 85 -10.49 9.29 22.64
C ALA A 85 -9.63 8.92 23.87
N ALA A 86 -9.09 9.92 24.57
CA ALA A 86 -8.32 9.71 25.79
C ALA A 86 -9.18 9.14 26.94
N ASN A 87 -10.45 9.55 27.06
CA ASN A 87 -11.39 8.99 28.02
C ASN A 87 -11.65 7.50 27.73
N SER A 88 -11.96 7.15 26.48
CA SER A 88 -12.19 5.76 26.09
C SER A 88 -10.94 4.89 26.25
N LEU A 89 -9.75 5.44 25.96
CA LEU A 89 -8.48 4.77 26.19
C LEU A 89 -8.24 4.51 27.68
N PHE A 90 -8.48 5.49 28.54
CA PHE A 90 -8.37 5.35 30.00
C PHE A 90 -9.27 4.24 30.54
N TYR A 91 -10.54 4.18 30.12
CA TYR A 91 -11.45 3.11 30.55
C TYR A 91 -10.97 1.73 30.09
N ALA A 92 -10.50 1.60 28.84
CA ALA A 92 -10.01 0.33 28.32
C ALA A 92 -8.73 -0.15 29.04
N LEU A 93 -7.81 0.78 29.35
CA LEU A 93 -6.59 0.46 30.10
C LEU A 93 -6.91 0.02 31.53
N ASN A 94 -7.86 0.68 32.21
CA ASN A 94 -8.32 0.27 33.55
C ASN A 94 -9.02 -1.09 33.56
N ASP A 95 -9.71 -1.44 32.46
CA ASP A 95 -10.27 -2.79 32.25
C ASP A 95 -9.21 -3.84 31.88
N GLY A 96 -7.92 -3.48 31.86
CA GLY A 96 -6.81 -4.38 31.60
C GLY A 96 -6.63 -4.76 30.13
N LYS A 97 -7.20 -3.98 29.20
CA LYS A 97 -7.07 -4.24 27.76
C LYS A 97 -5.67 -3.83 27.25
N THR A 98 -5.01 -4.72 26.53
CA THR A 98 -3.60 -4.55 26.11
C THR A 98 -3.39 -4.33 24.60
N ARG A 99 -4.43 -4.53 23.78
CA ARG A 99 -4.37 -4.35 22.32
C ARG A 99 -5.53 -3.44 21.93
N LEU A 100 -5.21 -2.22 21.54
CA LEU A 100 -6.15 -1.10 21.48
C LEU A 100 -6.04 -0.40 20.13
N GLU A 101 -7.16 0.08 19.61
CA GLU A 101 -7.19 0.88 18.37
C GLU A 101 -7.99 2.17 18.61
N ILE A 102 -7.42 3.28 18.14
CA ILE A 102 -8.12 4.56 18.00
C ILE A 102 -8.08 4.91 16.52
N ASP A 103 -9.24 5.16 15.93
CA ASP A 103 -9.35 5.51 14.51
C ASP A 103 -10.44 6.57 14.32
N PHE A 104 -10.03 7.77 13.91
CA PHE A 104 -10.96 8.85 13.56
C PHE A 104 -10.32 9.77 12.50
N PRO A 105 -11.12 10.51 11.70
CA PRO A 105 -10.57 11.34 10.64
C PRO A 105 -9.64 12.42 11.19
N PRO A 106 -8.33 12.39 10.89
CA PRO A 106 -7.36 13.30 11.49
C PRO A 106 -7.44 14.72 10.89
N LEU A 107 -8.03 14.85 9.70
CA LEU A 107 -8.26 16.10 9.01
C LEU A 107 -9.74 16.21 8.57
N PRO A 108 -10.26 17.43 8.36
CA PRO A 108 -11.61 17.63 7.84
C PRO A 108 -11.82 16.95 6.49
N THR A 109 -13.03 16.47 6.25
CA THR A 109 -13.43 15.69 5.05
C THR A 109 -13.28 16.45 3.72
N SER A 110 -12.98 17.76 3.75
CA SER A 110 -12.77 18.61 2.58
C SER A 110 -11.36 18.55 1.98
N ILE A 111 -10.41 17.87 2.62
CA ILE A 111 -9.02 17.76 2.17
C ILE A 111 -8.83 16.45 1.41
N SER A 112 -8.46 16.53 0.12
CA SER A 112 -8.26 15.36 -0.74
C SER A 112 -6.96 14.61 -0.41
N SER A 113 -6.99 13.29 -0.35
CA SER A 113 -5.85 12.38 -0.03
C SER A 113 -4.70 12.32 -1.08
N TYR A 114 -4.49 13.37 -1.87
CA TYR A 114 -3.43 13.42 -2.90
C TYR A 114 -2.05 13.70 -2.28
N LYS A 115 -0.94 13.18 -2.83
CA LYS A 115 0.42 13.12 -2.25
C LYS A 115 0.92 14.30 -1.37
N GLY A 116 0.52 15.56 -1.62
CA GLY A 116 0.82 16.69 -0.71
C GLY A 116 0.06 16.67 0.62
N SER A 117 -1.10 16.05 0.68
CA SER A 117 -1.85 15.80 1.91
C SER A 117 -1.23 14.70 2.77
N SER A 118 -0.42 13.79 2.21
CA SER A 118 0.13 12.64 2.96
C SER A 118 0.96 13.09 4.16
N ASP A 119 1.76 14.14 3.98
CA ASP A 119 2.55 14.74 5.06
C ASP A 119 1.64 15.48 6.04
N GLU A 120 0.62 16.19 5.56
CA GLU A 120 -0.39 16.85 6.42
C GLU A 120 -1.16 15.86 7.30
N PHE A 121 -1.55 14.71 6.74
CA PHE A 121 -2.18 13.61 7.47
C PHE A 121 -1.22 13.04 8.52
N SER A 122 0.05 12.86 8.15
CA SER A 122 1.10 12.34 9.03
C SER A 122 1.38 13.29 10.21
N ASP A 123 1.47 14.58 9.93
CA ASP A 123 1.71 15.65 10.89
C ASP A 123 0.51 15.86 11.82
N ALA A 124 -0.72 15.81 11.28
CA ALA A 124 -1.94 15.84 12.07
C ALA A 124 -2.01 14.65 13.03
N ASN A 125 -1.67 13.44 12.57
CA ASN A 125 -1.62 12.26 13.43
C ASN A 125 -0.60 12.40 14.57
N ILE A 126 0.57 12.98 14.31
CA ILE A 126 1.57 13.28 15.36
C ILE A 126 1.00 14.27 16.38
N GLN A 127 0.41 15.38 15.94
CA GLN A 127 -0.20 16.35 16.86
C GLN A 127 -1.33 15.73 17.70
N LEU A 128 -2.19 14.94 17.07
CA LEU A 128 -3.34 14.31 17.72
C LEU A 128 -2.89 13.25 18.74
N VAL A 129 -1.91 12.42 18.42
CA VAL A 129 -1.41 11.40 19.36
C VAL A 129 -0.76 12.05 20.58
N LEU A 130 0.04 13.10 20.39
CA LEU A 130 0.66 13.85 21.49
C LEU A 130 -0.41 14.50 22.38
N ALA A 131 -1.48 15.05 21.79
CA ALA A 131 -2.59 15.62 22.53
C ALA A 131 -3.38 14.55 23.32
N VAL A 132 -3.59 13.35 22.74
CA VAL A 132 -4.22 12.22 23.43
C VAL A 132 -3.36 11.74 24.61
N VAL A 133 -2.04 11.61 24.42
CA VAL A 133 -1.10 11.23 25.49
C VAL A 133 -1.17 12.23 26.64
N LYS A 134 -1.11 13.53 26.35
CA LYS A 134 -1.22 14.59 27.37
C LYS A 134 -2.54 14.50 28.14
N LYS A 135 -3.66 14.27 27.45
CA LYS A 135 -4.99 14.11 28.07
C LYS A 135 -5.11 12.82 28.89
N LEU A 136 -4.41 11.77 28.50
CA LEU A 136 -4.34 10.53 29.25
C LEU A 136 -3.49 10.70 30.52
N GLN A 137 -2.37 11.41 30.44
CA GLN A 137 -1.51 11.73 31.59
C GLN A 137 -2.21 12.55 32.68
N GLU A 138 -3.18 13.39 32.31
CA GLU A 138 -4.05 14.10 33.27
C GLU A 138 -4.89 13.15 34.15
N LYS A 139 -5.04 11.87 33.76
CA LYS A 139 -5.91 10.87 34.41
C LYS A 139 -5.17 9.68 35.00
N MET A 140 -4.06 9.29 34.38
CA MET A 140 -3.28 8.11 34.71
C MET A 140 -1.82 8.39 34.41
N GLU A 141 -0.93 8.01 35.33
CA GLU A 141 0.51 8.06 35.08
C GLU A 141 0.84 7.19 33.85
N THR A 142 1.28 7.84 32.77
CA THR A 142 1.51 7.20 31.48
C THR A 142 2.85 7.63 30.91
N ARG A 143 3.73 6.66 30.63
CA ARG A 143 4.96 6.84 29.86
C ARG A 143 4.73 6.25 28.47
N ALA A 144 4.43 7.11 27.50
CA ALA A 144 4.09 6.68 26.15
C ALA A 144 5.35 6.60 25.27
N CYS A 145 5.47 5.51 24.50
CA CYS A 145 6.46 5.38 23.43
C CYS A 145 5.74 5.50 22.08
N VAL A 146 6.02 6.55 21.32
CA VAL A 146 5.48 6.74 19.98
C VAL A 146 6.43 6.09 18.97
N VAL A 147 5.94 5.09 18.24
CA VAL A 147 6.72 4.29 17.30
C VAL A 147 6.37 4.66 15.86
N PHE A 148 7.39 5.13 15.14
CA PHE A 148 7.33 5.54 13.73
C PHE A 148 7.64 4.37 12.78
N PRO A 149 7.17 4.42 11.52
CA PRO A 149 7.37 3.33 10.56
C PRO A 149 8.84 3.08 10.23
N ASP A 150 9.66 4.13 10.13
CA ASP A 150 11.09 4.03 9.84
C ASP A 150 11.89 5.18 10.50
N LYS A 151 13.22 5.13 10.39
CA LYS A 151 14.10 6.14 10.98
C LYS A 151 13.93 7.54 10.34
N PRO A 152 13.81 7.68 9.01
CA PRO A 152 13.56 8.99 8.38
C PRO A 152 12.30 9.68 8.88
N GLU A 153 11.16 8.99 8.97
CA GLU A 153 9.92 9.59 9.51
C GLU A 153 10.06 9.97 10.98
N LYS A 154 10.75 9.15 11.78
CA LYS A 154 11.08 9.48 13.17
C LYS A 154 11.88 10.77 13.26
N ARG A 155 12.94 10.91 12.45
CA ARG A 155 13.84 12.09 12.44
C ARG A 155 13.08 13.35 12.03
N ARG A 156 12.31 13.28 10.94
CA ARG A 156 11.46 14.38 10.47
C ARG A 156 10.49 14.84 11.56
N ALA A 157 9.85 13.89 12.24
CA ALA A 157 8.92 14.18 13.32
C ALA A 157 9.62 14.77 14.55
N SER A 158 10.80 14.28 14.94
CA SER A 158 11.56 14.86 16.05
C SER A 158 11.93 16.32 15.78
N ASP A 159 12.36 16.64 14.57
CA ASP A 159 12.81 17.99 14.22
C ASP A 159 11.62 18.96 14.18
N LEU A 160 10.50 18.54 13.58
CA LEU A 160 9.31 19.39 13.43
C LEU A 160 8.54 19.58 14.74
N PHE A 161 8.48 18.55 15.58
CA PHE A 161 7.66 18.53 16.80
C PHE A 161 8.48 18.56 18.10
N THR A 162 9.74 18.97 18.04
CA THR A 162 10.65 19.05 19.21
C THR A 162 9.97 19.70 20.42
N ALA A 163 9.39 20.90 20.25
CA ALA A 163 8.78 21.64 21.36
C ALA A 163 7.54 20.94 21.95
N ALA A 164 6.78 20.21 21.10
CA ALA A 164 5.62 19.45 21.56
C ALA A 164 6.04 18.20 22.34
N LEU A 165 7.05 17.49 21.83
CA LEU A 165 7.64 16.31 22.49
C LEU A 165 8.26 16.69 23.84
N ASP A 166 9.06 17.76 23.90
CA ASP A 166 9.68 18.25 25.14
C ASP A 166 8.65 18.71 26.18
N SER A 167 7.44 19.07 25.75
CA SER A 167 6.38 19.51 26.66
C SER A 167 5.65 18.36 27.37
N ILE A 168 5.89 17.11 26.96
CA ILE A 168 5.24 15.92 27.50
C ILE A 168 6.25 15.14 28.33
N ASP A 169 6.00 15.04 29.63
CA ASP A 169 6.90 14.31 30.53
C ASP A 169 6.83 12.80 30.28
N GLY A 170 7.97 12.12 30.32
CA GLY A 170 8.06 10.67 30.15
C GLY A 170 7.69 10.13 28.77
N ILE A 171 7.65 10.97 27.72
CA ILE A 171 7.49 10.50 26.33
C ILE A 171 8.81 9.96 25.77
N THR A 172 8.72 8.85 25.05
CA THR A 172 9.82 8.32 24.25
C THR A 172 9.41 8.15 22.79
N ILE A 173 10.38 8.18 21.89
CA ILE A 173 10.15 7.93 20.46
C ILE A 173 11.01 6.76 19.97
N GLY A 174 10.40 5.88 19.19
CA GLY A 174 11.03 4.70 18.61
C GLY A 174 10.72 4.55 17.13
N SER A 175 11.35 3.58 16.49
CA SER A 175 11.07 3.19 15.12
C SER A 175 10.90 1.68 15.01
N LEU A 176 10.09 1.21 14.06
CA LEU A 176 10.02 -0.22 13.72
C LEU A 176 11.38 -0.76 13.25
N ASP A 177 12.28 0.10 12.78
CA ASP A 177 13.65 -0.26 12.45
C ASP A 177 14.52 -0.63 13.66
N ASP A 178 14.09 -0.34 14.89
CA ASP A 178 14.83 -0.69 16.11
C ASP A 178 14.77 -2.19 16.41
N ILE A 179 13.93 -2.96 15.70
CA ILE A 179 13.99 -4.42 15.72
C ILE A 179 15.30 -4.85 15.04
N PRO A 180 16.20 -5.59 15.73
CA PRO A 180 17.41 -6.12 15.11
C PRO A 180 17.01 -7.15 14.05
N GLY A 181 17.44 -6.88 12.82
CA GLY A 181 17.21 -7.73 11.68
C GLY A 181 18.22 -8.88 11.60
N GLY A 182 17.85 -9.96 10.91
CA GLY A 182 18.81 -10.96 10.43
C GLY A 182 19.73 -10.38 9.36
N ALA A 183 20.74 -11.14 8.93
CA ALA A 183 21.79 -10.67 8.02
C ALA A 183 21.28 -9.98 6.74
N VAL A 184 20.16 -10.48 6.17
CA VAL A 184 19.56 -9.93 4.94
C VAL A 184 18.83 -8.61 5.19
N THR A 185 18.06 -8.49 6.27
CA THR A 185 17.37 -7.23 6.61
C THR A 185 18.36 -6.16 7.06
N SER A 186 19.44 -6.54 7.75
CA SER A 186 20.56 -5.65 8.06
C SER A 186 21.30 -5.15 6.81
N PHE A 187 21.42 -5.99 5.77
CA PHE A 187 21.99 -5.58 4.48
C PHE A 187 21.08 -4.58 3.74
N PHE A 188 19.78 -4.84 3.61
CA PHE A 188 18.85 -3.87 2.98
C PHE A 188 18.76 -2.56 3.75
N ARG A 189 18.79 -2.63 5.09
CA ARG A 189 18.87 -1.44 5.96
C ARG A 189 20.16 -0.67 5.74
N SER A 190 21.30 -1.36 5.66
CA SER A 190 22.59 -0.73 5.38
C SER A 190 22.59 -0.05 4.01
N VAL A 191 22.03 -0.68 2.98
CA VAL A 191 21.91 -0.06 1.64
C VAL A 191 20.96 1.14 1.65
N ARG A 192 19.80 1.05 2.32
CA ARG A 192 18.88 2.19 2.49
C ARG A 192 19.57 3.35 3.22
N ASN A 193 20.24 3.06 4.34
CA ASN A 193 20.96 4.05 5.14
C ASN A 193 22.20 4.62 4.44
N THR A 194 22.79 3.91 3.47
CA THR A 194 23.92 4.42 2.67
C THR A 194 23.44 5.29 1.51
N LEU A 195 22.22 5.04 1.00
CA LEU A 195 21.56 5.87 -0.02
C LEU A 195 20.88 7.10 0.58
N ASP A 196 20.55 7.05 1.88
CA ASP A 196 20.12 8.17 2.69
C ASP A 196 21.39 8.87 3.20
N PHE A 197 21.89 9.86 2.46
CA PHE A 197 23.12 10.60 2.75
C PHE A 197 23.27 10.87 4.26
N ASP A 198 24.41 10.49 4.82
CA ASP A 198 24.71 10.45 6.25
C ASP A 198 24.62 11.86 6.89
N PHE A 199 23.41 12.27 7.27
CA PHE A 199 23.17 13.44 8.11
C PHE A 199 23.15 12.98 9.57
N GLU A 200 24.03 13.54 10.39
CA GLU A 200 24.00 13.35 11.85
C GLU A 200 22.62 13.74 12.39
N ASP A 201 21.99 12.85 13.16
CA ASP A 201 20.72 13.15 13.84
C ASP A 201 21.02 13.97 15.09
N GLU A 202 20.86 15.30 15.01
CA GLU A 202 21.11 16.21 16.14
C GLU A 202 20.26 15.86 17.38
N ASN A 203 19.15 15.15 17.19
CA ASN A 203 18.23 14.74 18.24
C ASN A 203 18.40 13.27 18.68
N GLU A 204 19.46 12.59 18.25
CA GLU A 204 19.65 11.17 18.54
C GLU A 204 19.77 10.91 20.05
N GLY A 205 18.80 10.18 20.59
CA GLY A 205 18.79 9.80 22.02
C GLY A 205 18.13 10.81 22.96
N ARG A 206 17.66 11.97 22.48
CA ARG A 206 17.01 13.01 23.29
C ARG A 206 15.76 12.53 24.04
N TRP A 207 14.95 11.68 23.41
CA TRP A 207 13.76 11.08 24.03
C TRP A 207 13.92 9.57 24.24
N LYS A 208 15.12 9.15 24.68
CA LYS A 208 15.32 7.81 25.26
C LYS A 208 15.19 7.92 26.78
N SER A 209 14.49 6.96 27.38
CA SER A 209 14.36 6.85 28.82
C SER A 209 14.91 5.50 29.28
N ASP A 210 15.54 5.49 30.45
CA ASP A 210 16.01 4.27 31.12
C ASP A 210 14.84 3.46 31.70
N GLN A 211 13.67 4.09 31.89
CA GLN A 211 12.47 3.43 32.39
C GLN A 211 11.62 2.88 31.24
N PRO A 212 11.04 1.67 31.38
CA PRO A 212 10.21 1.10 30.34
C PRO A 212 8.91 1.89 30.14
N PRO A 213 8.46 2.05 28.89
CA PRO A 213 7.19 2.70 28.59
C PRO A 213 6.01 1.84 29.09
N THR A 214 4.94 2.50 29.50
CA THR A 214 3.69 1.86 29.94
C THR A 214 2.69 1.69 28.80
N LEU A 215 2.91 2.36 27.66
CA LEU A 215 2.05 2.30 26.49
C LEU A 215 2.90 2.49 25.23
N TYR A 216 2.79 1.59 24.26
CA TYR A 216 3.35 1.77 22.92
C TYR A 216 2.25 2.24 21.97
N ILE A 217 2.55 3.23 21.13
CA ILE A 217 1.61 3.80 20.17
C ILE A 217 2.23 3.79 18.78
N PHE A 218 1.59 3.11 17.82
CA PHE A 218 2.04 3.01 16.44
C PHE A 218 1.24 3.96 15.56
N ILE A 219 1.94 4.83 14.81
CA ILE A 219 1.34 5.85 13.94
C ILE A 219 1.91 5.77 12.52
N ASN A 220 1.14 6.27 11.55
CA ASN A 220 1.56 6.46 10.15
C ASN A 220 2.17 5.20 9.49
N CYS A 221 1.74 4.02 9.94
CA CYS A 221 2.22 2.73 9.44
C CYS A 221 1.39 2.28 8.22
N SER A 222 2.05 1.72 7.23
CA SER A 222 1.43 1.15 6.03
C SER A 222 1.11 -0.34 6.20
N THR A 223 0.42 -0.94 5.22
CA THR A 223 0.13 -2.38 5.19
C THR A 223 1.40 -3.23 5.32
N ARG A 224 2.54 -2.79 4.78
CA ARG A 224 3.82 -3.52 4.88
C ARG A 224 4.35 -3.54 6.31
N ASP A 225 4.10 -2.46 7.04
CA ASP A 225 4.61 -2.23 8.39
C ASP A 225 3.88 -3.07 9.43
N LEU A 226 2.65 -3.51 9.16
CA LEU A 226 1.86 -4.34 10.08
C LEU A 226 2.60 -5.60 10.54
N SER A 227 3.37 -6.25 9.65
CA SER A 227 4.18 -7.42 10.00
C SER A 227 5.38 -7.08 10.89
N TYR A 228 5.88 -5.85 10.82
CA TYR A 228 6.92 -5.36 11.72
C TYR A 228 6.34 -4.93 13.06
N ILE A 229 5.12 -4.36 13.09
CA ILE A 229 4.40 -4.07 14.33
C ILE A 229 4.18 -5.36 15.13
N GLU A 230 3.75 -6.45 14.49
CA GLU A 230 3.60 -7.75 15.15
C GLU A 230 4.90 -8.20 15.84
N LYS A 231 6.03 -8.13 15.11
CA LYS A 231 7.35 -8.47 15.64
C LYS A 231 7.80 -7.51 16.75
N TYR A 232 7.52 -6.22 16.59
CA TYR A 232 7.85 -5.19 17.58
C TYR A 232 7.09 -5.47 18.88
N VAL A 233 5.78 -5.69 18.79
CA VAL A 233 4.92 -5.98 19.93
C VAL A 233 5.34 -7.27 20.60
N GLY A 234 5.64 -8.32 19.83
CA GLY A 234 6.13 -9.59 20.35
C GLY A 234 7.44 -9.47 21.15
N LYS A 235 8.30 -8.51 20.77
CA LYS A 235 9.63 -8.32 21.37
C LYS A 235 9.66 -7.30 22.52
N PHE A 236 9.01 -6.16 22.34
CA PHE A 236 9.14 -5.00 23.22
C PHE A 236 7.87 -4.72 24.04
N ALA A 237 6.71 -5.22 23.62
CA ALA A 237 5.40 -4.92 24.22
C ALA A 237 4.59 -6.19 24.52
N THR A 238 5.26 -7.24 25.02
CA THR A 238 4.60 -8.53 25.30
C THR A 238 3.52 -8.37 26.38
N SER A 239 3.86 -7.72 27.49
CA SER A 239 2.94 -7.42 28.60
C SER A 239 2.45 -5.96 28.62
N THR A 240 3.02 -5.10 27.78
CA THR A 240 2.69 -3.67 27.72
C THR A 240 1.56 -3.42 26.73
N PRO A 241 0.57 -2.58 27.08
CA PRO A 241 -0.46 -2.13 26.14
C PRO A 241 0.13 -1.53 24.86
N SER A 242 -0.49 -1.87 23.73
CA SER A 242 -0.14 -1.40 22.39
C SER A 242 -1.36 -0.80 21.71
N LEU A 243 -1.20 0.43 21.23
CA LEU A 243 -2.23 1.22 20.58
C LEU A 243 -1.90 1.43 19.10
N LEU A 244 -2.81 1.05 18.21
CA LEU A 244 -2.78 1.48 16.80
C LEU A 244 -3.58 2.78 16.70
N PHE A 245 -2.96 3.84 16.19
CA PHE A 245 -3.56 5.16 16.17
C PHE A 245 -3.68 5.69 14.74
N ASN A 246 -4.92 5.89 14.28
CA ASN A 246 -5.30 6.42 12.97
C ASN A 246 -4.57 5.75 11.80
N LEU A 247 -4.46 4.41 11.83
CA LEU A 247 -3.85 3.64 10.74
C LEU A 247 -4.84 3.30 9.61
N GLU A 248 -6.13 3.64 9.76
CA GLU A 248 -7.20 3.21 8.86
C GLU A 248 -7.16 1.69 8.60
N LEU A 249 -7.16 0.89 9.67
CA LEU A 249 -6.79 -0.52 9.62
C LEU A 249 -7.67 -1.34 8.65
N ASP A 250 -8.93 -0.97 8.46
CA ASP A 250 -9.82 -1.59 7.47
C ASP A 250 -9.34 -1.39 6.03
N THR A 251 -8.72 -0.25 5.72
CA THR A 251 -8.09 0.01 4.41
C THR A 251 -6.85 -0.87 4.27
N LEU A 252 -6.01 -0.94 5.30
CA LEU A 252 -4.79 -1.76 5.27
C LEU A 252 -5.10 -3.26 5.16
N ARG A 253 -6.18 -3.73 5.81
CA ARG A 253 -6.67 -5.11 5.69
C ARG A 253 -7.04 -5.47 4.26
N ALA A 254 -7.55 -4.53 3.47
CA ALA A 254 -7.94 -4.79 2.08
C ALA A 254 -6.77 -5.29 1.22
N ASP A 255 -5.55 -4.83 1.54
CA ASP A 255 -4.34 -5.14 0.79
C ASP A 255 -3.66 -6.45 1.25
N LEU A 256 -4.09 -7.07 2.35
CA LEU A 256 -3.48 -8.31 2.84
C LEU A 256 -3.71 -9.48 1.86
N GLY A 257 -2.63 -10.22 1.60
CA GLY A 257 -2.60 -11.33 0.64
C GLY A 257 -2.39 -10.91 -0.82
N ILE A 258 -2.25 -9.60 -1.11
CA ILE A 258 -1.77 -9.12 -2.41
C ILE A 258 -0.24 -9.33 -2.49
N ILE A 259 0.28 -9.63 -3.69
CA ILE A 259 1.73 -9.86 -3.89
C ILE A 259 2.53 -8.64 -3.40
N GLY A 260 3.48 -8.87 -2.49
CA GLY A 260 4.31 -7.82 -1.89
C GLY A 260 3.75 -7.21 -0.59
N PHE A 261 2.58 -7.68 -0.14
CA PHE A 261 2.00 -7.34 1.17
C PHE A 261 1.96 -8.56 2.09
N PRO A 262 1.81 -8.37 3.42
CA PRO A 262 1.71 -9.48 4.37
C PRO A 262 0.54 -10.41 4.07
N PRO A 263 0.64 -11.68 4.49
CA PRO A 263 -0.39 -12.69 4.25
C PRO A 263 -1.64 -12.40 5.12
N ARG A 264 -2.80 -12.98 4.74
CA ARG A 264 -4.08 -12.73 5.43
C ARG A 264 -4.10 -13.27 6.86
N GLU A 265 -3.29 -14.28 7.12
CA GLU A 265 -3.05 -14.89 8.43
C GLU A 265 -2.67 -13.86 9.50
N LEU A 266 -2.01 -12.76 9.11
CA LEU A 266 -1.69 -11.65 10.00
C LEU A 266 -2.95 -11.01 10.62
N HIS A 267 -4.05 -10.92 9.86
CA HIS A 267 -5.31 -10.40 10.40
C HIS A 267 -5.83 -11.30 11.52
N TYR A 268 -5.97 -12.59 11.22
CA TYR A 268 -6.54 -13.56 12.13
C TYR A 268 -5.72 -13.72 13.40
N GLN A 269 -4.38 -13.75 13.28
CA GLN A 269 -3.49 -14.02 14.40
C GLN A 269 -3.18 -12.77 15.24
N PHE A 270 -3.06 -11.60 14.62
CA PHE A 270 -2.55 -10.40 15.29
C PHE A 270 -3.57 -9.25 15.29
N LEU A 271 -4.10 -8.83 14.13
CA LEU A 271 -4.95 -7.65 14.05
C LEU A 271 -6.32 -7.85 14.72
N SER A 272 -6.84 -9.07 14.76
CA SER A 272 -8.08 -9.44 15.47
C SER A 272 -8.02 -9.21 16.98
N GLN A 273 -6.81 -9.08 17.56
CA GLN A 273 -6.64 -8.83 18.99
C GLN A 273 -6.91 -7.37 19.38
N PHE A 274 -6.85 -6.44 18.42
CA PHE A 274 -6.98 -5.01 18.71
C PHE A 274 -8.43 -4.61 18.92
N THR A 275 -8.72 -4.07 20.10
CA THR A 275 -10.06 -3.58 20.47
C THR A 275 -10.20 -2.11 20.05
N PRO A 276 -11.16 -1.75 19.18
CA PRO A 276 -11.42 -0.35 18.84
C PRO A 276 -11.99 0.41 20.03
N VAL A 277 -11.21 1.26 20.70
CA VAL A 277 -11.67 1.98 21.91
C VAL A 277 -12.35 3.30 21.57
N PHE A 278 -11.89 3.96 20.52
CA PHE A 278 -12.51 5.17 19.98
C PHE A 278 -12.48 5.08 18.46
N TYR A 279 -13.64 5.01 17.84
CA TYR A 279 -13.74 4.67 16.43
C TYR A 279 -14.79 5.53 15.73
N ILE A 280 -14.39 6.20 14.64
CA ILE A 280 -15.26 7.02 13.80
C ILE A 280 -14.89 6.76 12.34
N ARG A 281 -15.63 5.87 11.66
CA ARG A 281 -15.48 5.67 10.21
C ARG A 281 -16.61 6.36 9.48
N THR A 282 -16.31 7.54 8.92
CA THR A 282 -17.28 8.26 8.08
C THR A 282 -17.36 7.64 6.69
N ARG A 283 -18.57 7.61 6.12
CA ARG A 283 -18.82 7.17 4.74
C ARG A 283 -19.87 8.07 4.09
N GLU A 284 -19.59 8.42 2.84
CA GLU A 284 -20.51 9.13 1.97
C GLU A 284 -21.08 8.14 0.96
N TYR A 285 -22.40 8.12 0.83
CA TYR A 285 -23.12 7.21 -0.05
C TYR A 285 -24.01 8.01 -0.99
N SER A 286 -24.22 7.46 -2.19
CA SER A 286 -25.17 7.97 -3.16
C SER A 286 -26.11 6.85 -3.59
N LYS A 287 -27.42 7.09 -3.57
CA LYS A 287 -28.42 6.14 -4.08
C LYS A 287 -29.27 6.76 -5.17
N THR A 288 -29.38 6.06 -6.30
CA THR A 288 -30.30 6.43 -7.37
C THR A 288 -31.72 5.99 -7.03
N VAL A 289 -32.65 6.95 -7.05
CA VAL A 289 -34.09 6.81 -6.79
C VAL A 289 -34.89 7.10 -8.06
N ALA A 290 -36.11 6.57 -8.16
CA ALA A 290 -36.95 6.71 -9.35
C ALA A 290 -37.63 8.10 -9.49
N VAL A 291 -37.59 8.91 -8.43
CA VAL A 291 -38.24 10.23 -8.35
C VAL A 291 -37.18 11.29 -8.09
N GLU A 292 -37.38 12.50 -8.61
CA GLU A 292 -36.52 13.65 -8.37
C GLU A 292 -36.24 13.82 -6.85
N PRO A 293 -34.97 13.99 -6.41
CA PRO A 293 -33.77 14.40 -7.16
C PRO A 293 -33.01 13.30 -7.96
N TYR A 294 -33.59 12.11 -8.17
CA TYR A 294 -32.99 10.94 -8.85
C TYR A 294 -31.73 10.36 -8.21
N ILE A 295 -30.92 11.16 -7.51
CA ILE A 295 -29.77 10.76 -6.72
C ILE A 295 -29.92 11.41 -5.35
N VAL A 296 -29.99 10.57 -4.32
CA VAL A 296 -29.97 11.00 -2.93
C VAL A 296 -28.60 10.69 -2.36
N ASN A 297 -27.87 11.74 -2.01
CA ASN A 297 -26.62 11.63 -1.29
C ASN A 297 -26.90 11.64 0.21
N TYR A 298 -26.31 10.70 0.94
CA TYR A 298 -26.45 10.59 2.38
C TYR A 298 -25.14 10.17 3.02
N ASN A 299 -24.88 10.73 4.18
CA ASN A 299 -23.62 10.56 4.89
C ASN A 299 -23.88 9.96 6.27
N GLY A 300 -23.01 9.05 6.68
CA GLY A 300 -23.09 8.44 8.01
C GLY A 300 -21.72 8.09 8.56
N ALA A 301 -21.71 7.54 9.76
CA ALA A 301 -20.50 7.04 10.39
C ALA A 301 -20.80 5.76 11.20
N LEU A 302 -19.86 4.82 11.18
CA LEU A 302 -19.79 3.78 12.19
C LEU A 302 -19.00 4.35 13.37
N PHE A 303 -19.60 4.33 14.56
CA PHE A 303 -19.12 5.04 15.73
C PHE A 303 -18.98 4.11 16.95
N ARG A 304 -17.95 4.34 17.75
CA ARG A 304 -17.77 3.72 19.07
C ARG A 304 -17.00 4.62 20.03
N GLN A 305 -17.49 4.70 21.26
CA GLN A 305 -16.77 5.22 22.43
C GLN A 305 -16.79 4.15 23.52
N TYR A 306 -15.67 3.47 23.77
CA TYR A 306 -15.58 2.48 24.85
C TYR A 306 -15.77 3.14 26.21
N PRO A 307 -16.50 2.51 27.17
CA PRO A 307 -17.10 1.17 27.15
C PRO A 307 -18.51 1.06 26.53
N GLY A 308 -19.00 2.11 25.87
CA GLY A 308 -20.31 2.14 25.19
C GLY A 308 -20.42 1.21 23.96
N PRO A 309 -21.66 1.03 23.45
CA PRO A 309 -21.95 0.16 22.32
C PRO A 309 -21.41 0.69 20.99
N TRP A 310 -21.43 -0.17 19.98
CA TRP A 310 -21.30 0.26 18.58
C TRP A 310 -22.57 0.96 18.14
N GLN A 311 -22.41 2.04 17.37
CA GLN A 311 -23.52 2.86 16.92
C GLN A 311 -23.39 3.17 15.43
N VAL A 312 -24.51 3.10 14.72
CA VAL A 312 -24.63 3.66 13.37
C VAL A 312 -25.15 5.08 13.52
N MET A 313 -24.43 6.03 12.95
CA MET A 313 -24.71 7.45 13.06
C MET A 313 -25.08 8.05 11.70
N LEU A 314 -26.19 8.76 11.61
CA LEU A 314 -26.60 9.53 10.43
C LEU A 314 -26.11 10.98 10.56
N LYS A 315 -25.37 11.47 9.56
CA LYS A 315 -24.88 12.85 9.52
C LYS A 315 -26.00 13.79 9.11
N GLN A 316 -26.25 14.80 9.93
CA GLN A 316 -27.21 15.88 9.69
C GLN A 316 -26.56 17.03 8.92
N THR A 317 -27.39 17.93 8.38
CA THR A 317 -26.95 19.12 7.63
C THR A 317 -26.16 20.11 8.48
N ASP A 318 -26.37 20.11 9.81
CA ASP A 318 -25.67 20.95 10.77
C ASP A 318 -24.30 20.38 11.20
N GLY A 319 -23.88 19.24 10.62
CA GLY A 319 -22.66 18.53 10.94
C GLY A 319 -22.74 17.61 12.16
N SER A 320 -23.90 17.51 12.83
CA SER A 320 -24.11 16.55 13.92
C SER A 320 -24.32 15.13 13.40
N PHE A 321 -23.98 14.15 14.22
CA PHE A 321 -24.20 12.73 13.98
C PHE A 321 -25.29 12.24 14.93
N VAL A 322 -26.40 11.74 14.42
CA VAL A 322 -27.52 11.23 15.23
C VAL A 322 -27.50 9.72 15.20
N CYS A 323 -27.58 9.08 16.36
CA CYS A 323 -27.64 7.63 16.48
C CYS A 323 -28.93 7.09 15.86
N VAL A 324 -28.80 6.11 14.96
CA VAL A 324 -29.93 5.45 14.28
C VAL A 324 -30.06 3.96 14.62
N ALA A 325 -28.96 3.34 15.08
CA ALA A 325 -28.93 1.95 15.54
C ALA A 325 -27.79 1.76 16.55
N GLU A 326 -27.99 0.86 17.50
CA GLU A 326 -27.00 0.48 18.52
C GLU A 326 -26.86 -1.04 18.58
N SER A 327 -25.65 -1.51 18.83
CA SER A 327 -25.36 -2.93 19.03
C SER A 327 -24.18 -3.12 19.99
N ALA A 328 -24.19 -4.22 20.74
CA ALA A 328 -23.03 -4.63 21.53
C ALA A 328 -21.87 -5.11 20.64
N THR A 329 -22.18 -5.67 19.46
CA THR A 329 -21.21 -6.12 18.45
C THR A 329 -21.07 -5.09 17.34
N ARG A 330 -19.93 -5.09 16.64
CA ARG A 330 -19.68 -4.18 15.53
C ARG A 330 -20.63 -4.48 14.38
N PHE A 331 -21.14 -3.44 13.74
CA PHE A 331 -21.83 -3.55 12.46
C PHE A 331 -20.82 -3.78 11.34
N THR A 332 -21.11 -4.69 10.41
CA THR A 332 -20.40 -4.73 9.13
C THR A 332 -20.54 -3.39 8.40
N LEU A 333 -19.63 -3.10 7.48
CA LEU A 333 -19.76 -1.94 6.60
C LEU A 333 -21.07 -1.96 5.80
N ASN A 334 -21.59 -3.14 5.48
CA ASN A 334 -22.85 -3.29 4.76
C ASN A 334 -24.07 -3.13 5.67
N GLU A 335 -24.10 -3.71 6.86
CA GLU A 335 -25.17 -3.48 7.85
C GLU A 335 -25.28 -1.99 8.20
N THR A 336 -24.14 -1.31 8.35
CA THR A 336 -24.10 0.14 8.55
C THR A 336 -24.83 0.87 7.41
N LYS A 337 -24.57 0.49 6.15
CA LYS A 337 -25.25 1.06 4.98
C LYS A 337 -26.74 0.76 4.97
N GLU A 338 -27.14 -0.47 5.33
CA GLU A 338 -28.54 -0.90 5.37
C GLU A 338 -29.35 -0.19 6.46
N GLU A 339 -28.76 0.02 7.64
CA GLU A 339 -29.38 0.79 8.73
C GLU A 339 -29.59 2.26 8.35
N LEU A 340 -28.64 2.87 7.65
CA LEU A 340 -28.79 4.22 7.11
C LEU A 340 -29.92 4.29 6.07
N LEU A 341 -29.98 3.32 5.15
CA LEU A 341 -31.06 3.24 4.15
C LEU A 341 -32.43 3.02 4.80
N ARG A 342 -32.50 2.23 5.89
CA ARG A 342 -33.71 1.96 6.67
C ARG A 342 -34.30 3.25 7.20
N VAL A 343 -33.48 4.06 7.87
CA VAL A 343 -33.95 5.29 8.52
C VAL A 343 -34.27 6.38 7.51
N LEU A 344 -33.58 6.40 6.36
CA LEU A 344 -33.90 7.33 5.27
C LEU A 344 -35.16 6.93 4.46
N GLY A 345 -35.77 5.78 4.75
CA GLY A 345 -36.91 5.27 3.98
C GLY A 345 -36.55 4.89 2.55
N LEU A 346 -35.27 4.62 2.29
CA LEU A 346 -34.72 4.32 0.97
C LEU A 346 -34.53 2.80 0.75
N GLN A 347 -35.07 1.94 1.61
CA GLN A 347 -34.99 0.50 1.42
C GLN A 347 -35.86 0.04 0.23
N GLU A 348 -35.34 -0.92 -0.51
CA GLU A 348 -36.08 -1.57 -1.60
C GLU A 348 -36.94 -2.71 -1.03
N GLU A 349 -37.98 -3.11 -1.75
CA GLU A 349 -38.81 -4.24 -1.35
C GLU A 349 -37.97 -5.51 -1.23
N LYS A 350 -38.07 -6.17 -0.07
CA LYS A 350 -37.31 -7.40 0.24
C LYS A 350 -37.62 -8.48 -0.81
N GLY A 351 -36.58 -8.96 -1.49
CA GLY A 351 -36.64 -9.99 -2.53
C GLY A 351 -36.74 -9.45 -3.95
N SER A 352 -36.61 -8.13 -4.16
CA SER A 352 -36.60 -7.54 -5.50
C SER A 352 -35.32 -7.91 -6.28
N SER A 353 -35.45 -8.11 -7.59
CA SER A 353 -34.29 -8.32 -8.47
C SER A 353 -33.34 -7.11 -8.47
N LEU A 354 -33.87 -5.90 -8.26
CA LEU A 354 -33.08 -4.68 -8.11
C LEU A 354 -32.25 -4.67 -6.82
N GLU A 355 -32.81 -5.21 -5.73
CA GLU A 355 -32.11 -5.34 -4.44
C GLU A 355 -30.89 -6.26 -4.59
N PHE A 356 -31.06 -7.41 -5.26
CA PHE A 356 -29.97 -8.34 -5.55
C PHE A 356 -28.91 -7.75 -6.49
N LEU A 357 -29.34 -7.12 -7.60
CA LEU A 357 -28.42 -6.51 -8.57
C LEU A 357 -27.58 -5.38 -7.97
N ARG A 358 -28.13 -4.64 -7.00
CA ARG A 358 -27.46 -3.51 -6.33
C ARG A 358 -26.64 -3.91 -5.11
N ARG A 359 -27.06 -4.93 -4.35
CA ARG A 359 -26.27 -5.48 -3.24
C ARG A 359 -25.09 -6.31 -3.73
N GLY A 360 -25.25 -6.98 -4.86
CA GLY A 360 -24.26 -7.92 -5.38
C GLY A 360 -24.20 -9.23 -4.58
N TYR A 361 -23.39 -10.18 -5.05
CA TYR A 361 -23.30 -11.52 -4.47
C TYR A 361 -22.52 -11.57 -3.15
N LYS A 362 -21.69 -10.55 -2.86
CA LYS A 362 -20.82 -10.52 -1.69
C LYS A 362 -21.13 -9.28 -0.84
N THR A 363 -21.66 -9.51 0.35
CA THR A 363 -22.20 -8.47 1.24
C THR A 363 -21.26 -8.09 2.39
N ALA A 364 -20.21 -8.86 2.63
CA ALA A 364 -19.23 -8.57 3.68
C ALA A 364 -17.81 -8.56 3.09
N THR A 365 -16.91 -7.84 3.75
CA THR A 365 -15.48 -7.90 3.40
C THR A 365 -14.89 -9.22 3.86
N TRP A 366 -13.82 -9.69 3.22
CA TRP A 366 -13.29 -11.03 3.52
C TRP A 366 -12.80 -11.17 4.98
N TRP A 367 -12.39 -10.07 5.61
CA TRP A 367 -12.00 -10.04 7.04
C TRP A 367 -13.19 -9.87 8.00
N GLU A 368 -14.41 -9.71 7.50
CA GLU A 368 -15.66 -9.72 8.28
C GLU A 368 -16.39 -11.08 8.18
N GLU A 369 -16.02 -11.95 7.23
CA GLU A 369 -16.69 -13.23 6.96
C GLU A 369 -16.09 -14.40 7.75
N ASP A 370 -14.76 -14.44 7.86
CA ASP A 370 -14.02 -15.60 8.39
C ASP A 370 -13.76 -15.48 9.91
N VAL A 371 -14.81 -15.18 10.69
CA VAL A 371 -14.72 -14.91 12.14
C VAL A 371 -14.16 -16.11 12.92
N ASP A 372 -14.44 -17.33 12.45
CA ASP A 372 -14.00 -18.57 13.09
C ASP A 372 -12.48 -18.77 13.07
N LEU A 373 -11.77 -18.06 12.20
CA LEU A 373 -10.31 -18.12 12.10
C LEU A 373 -9.61 -17.14 13.06
N GLU A 374 -10.33 -16.19 13.65
CA GLU A 374 -9.77 -15.12 14.47
C GLU A 374 -9.29 -15.62 15.84
N ALA A 375 -8.06 -15.27 16.21
CA ALA A 375 -7.47 -15.63 17.51
C ALA A 375 -8.14 -14.92 18.70
N SER A 376 -8.85 -13.83 18.45
CA SER A 376 -9.56 -13.07 19.48
C SER A 376 -10.83 -12.43 18.91
N SER A 377 -11.89 -12.39 19.73
CA SER A 377 -13.12 -11.62 19.47
C SER A 377 -13.02 -10.17 19.94
N ALA A 378 -11.83 -9.71 20.33
CA ALA A 378 -11.55 -8.35 20.77
C ALA A 378 -11.80 -7.32 19.65
N TRP A 379 -11.42 -7.68 18.43
CA TRP A 379 -12.06 -7.18 17.23
C TRP A 379 -13.43 -7.85 17.14
N PRO A 380 -14.54 -7.14 17.41
CA PRO A 380 -15.84 -7.78 17.38
C PRO A 380 -16.22 -7.88 15.91
N SER A 381 -15.76 -8.92 15.21
CA SER A 381 -16.35 -9.27 13.93
C SER A 381 -17.83 -9.59 14.17
N PRO A 382 -18.74 -9.12 13.30
CA PRO A 382 -20.17 -9.29 13.50
C PRO A 382 -20.49 -10.77 13.66
N THR A 383 -21.09 -11.14 14.80
CA THR A 383 -21.67 -12.46 14.97
C THR A 383 -22.77 -12.58 13.93
N ILE A 384 -22.60 -13.47 12.96
CA ILE A 384 -23.60 -13.73 11.92
C ILE A 384 -24.92 -14.00 12.64
N TRP A 385 -25.87 -13.07 12.56
CA TRP A 385 -27.26 -13.36 12.84
C TRP A 385 -27.68 -14.36 11.77
N TYR A 386 -27.62 -15.65 12.09
CA TYR A 386 -28.39 -16.66 11.39
C TYR A 386 -29.85 -16.26 11.59
N GLN A 387 -30.36 -15.41 10.69
CA GLN A 387 -31.78 -15.18 10.59
C GLN A 387 -32.37 -16.52 10.19
N GLN A 388 -33.11 -17.08 11.13
CA GLN A 388 -33.92 -18.27 11.06
C GLN A 388 -34.94 -18.11 9.92
N ILE A 389 -34.48 -18.26 8.67
CA ILE A 389 -35.31 -18.35 7.48
C ILE A 389 -34.98 -19.72 6.89
N GLY A 390 -35.74 -20.73 7.34
CA GLY A 390 -35.82 -21.98 6.60
C GLY A 390 -36.32 -21.68 5.18
N PRO A 391 -35.75 -22.28 4.13
CA PRO A 391 -36.23 -22.06 2.79
C PRO A 391 -37.57 -22.78 2.64
N ASP A 392 -38.67 -22.04 2.66
CA ASP A 392 -39.96 -22.51 2.17
C ASP A 392 -39.88 -22.61 0.64
N LEU A 393 -39.39 -23.76 0.18
CA LEU A 393 -39.20 -24.16 -1.22
C LEU A 393 -40.51 -24.19 -2.03
N SER A 394 -41.68 -24.00 -1.40
CA SER A 394 -42.98 -23.98 -2.09
C SER A 394 -43.19 -22.75 -2.98
N LYS A 395 -42.48 -21.64 -2.71
CA LYS A 395 -42.63 -20.38 -3.47
C LYS A 395 -41.92 -20.37 -4.83
N TYR A 396 -41.02 -21.32 -5.08
CA TYR A 396 -40.29 -21.44 -6.35
C TYR A 396 -40.96 -22.37 -7.36
N ALA A 397 -42.07 -23.03 -6.99
CA ALA A 397 -42.80 -23.93 -7.89
C ALA A 397 -43.54 -23.19 -9.03
N ALA A 398 -43.91 -21.92 -8.84
CA ALA A 398 -44.69 -21.17 -9.83
C ALA A 398 -43.87 -20.60 -11.00
N LEU A 399 -42.54 -20.72 -10.98
CA LEU A 399 -41.65 -20.23 -12.05
C LEU A 399 -41.10 -21.37 -12.94
N ALA A 400 -41.56 -22.62 -12.73
CA ALA A 400 -41.06 -23.81 -13.42
C ALA A 400 -41.87 -24.22 -14.66
N ASP A 401 -43.00 -23.57 -14.95
CA ASP A 401 -43.94 -23.99 -16.01
C ASP A 401 -43.53 -23.61 -17.45
N ASN A 402 -42.31 -23.11 -17.69
CA ASN A 402 -41.92 -22.61 -19.02
C ASN A 402 -40.59 -23.13 -19.59
N ILE A 403 -40.09 -24.28 -19.13
CA ILE A 403 -38.92 -24.92 -19.76
C ILE A 403 -39.23 -26.40 -20.01
N ASP A 404 -39.83 -26.66 -21.17
CA ASP A 404 -39.90 -28.00 -21.73
C ASP A 404 -38.50 -28.51 -22.07
N THR A 405 -38.32 -29.82 -21.86
CA THR A 405 -37.20 -30.69 -22.26
C THR A 405 -36.01 -30.79 -21.29
N LEU A 406 -36.10 -31.67 -20.29
CA LEU A 406 -34.94 -32.44 -19.84
C LEU A 406 -35.31 -33.86 -19.42
N VAL A 407 -34.74 -34.84 -20.13
CA VAL A 407 -34.84 -36.28 -19.85
C VAL A 407 -34.11 -36.61 -18.55
N MET A 408 -34.77 -37.35 -17.65
CA MET A 408 -34.22 -37.85 -16.39
C MET A 408 -33.08 -38.85 -16.62
N SER A 409 -31.94 -38.64 -15.97
CA SER A 409 -30.99 -39.72 -15.67
C SER A 409 -30.88 -39.90 -14.16
N SER A 410 -31.15 -41.13 -13.74
CA SER A 410 -31.13 -41.64 -12.37
C SER A 410 -29.74 -41.56 -11.76
N LYS A 411 -29.51 -40.52 -10.95
CA LYS A 411 -28.62 -40.49 -9.76
C LYS A 411 -28.80 -39.14 -9.07
N GLY A 412 -29.46 -39.15 -7.92
CA GLY A 412 -29.83 -37.97 -7.14
C GLY A 412 -28.61 -37.21 -6.58
N THR A 413 -28.12 -36.22 -7.32
CA THR A 413 -27.16 -35.22 -6.87
C THR A 413 -27.47 -33.92 -7.60
N PHE A 414 -28.00 -32.91 -6.91
CA PHE A 414 -28.24 -31.59 -7.50
C PHE A 414 -26.92 -30.79 -7.48
N SER A 415 -26.11 -30.98 -8.53
CA SER A 415 -25.05 -30.05 -8.91
C SER A 415 -25.59 -29.15 -10.00
N LEU A 416 -25.76 -27.85 -9.72
CA LEU A 416 -26.03 -26.86 -10.77
C LEU A 416 -24.74 -26.70 -11.58
N GLU A 417 -24.66 -27.47 -12.66
CA GLU A 417 -23.62 -27.39 -13.67
C GLU A 417 -23.78 -26.07 -14.43
N VAL A 418 -23.29 -24.97 -13.84
CA VAL A 418 -23.06 -23.73 -14.59
C VAL A 418 -21.89 -24.02 -15.52
N LYS A 419 -22.21 -24.48 -16.74
CA LYS A 419 -21.23 -24.67 -17.82
C LYS A 419 -20.37 -23.40 -18.02
N ASP A 420 -20.89 -22.23 -17.66
CA ASP A 420 -20.13 -20.98 -17.66
C ASP A 420 -19.31 -20.71 -16.40
N ALA A 421 -19.66 -21.17 -15.19
CA ALA A 421 -18.81 -20.98 -14.01
C ALA A 421 -17.62 -21.93 -14.00
N ASN A 422 -17.78 -23.16 -14.50
CA ASN A 422 -16.64 -24.05 -14.74
C ASN A 422 -15.79 -23.59 -15.91
N LYS A 423 -16.38 -22.95 -16.94
CA LYS A 423 -15.64 -22.35 -18.04
C LYS A 423 -14.90 -21.08 -17.60
N ILE A 424 -15.50 -20.21 -16.81
CA ILE A 424 -14.86 -19.04 -16.20
C ILE A 424 -13.81 -19.50 -15.19
N LYS A 425 -14.09 -20.43 -14.29
CA LYS A 425 -13.11 -20.99 -13.36
C LYS A 425 -11.97 -21.68 -14.08
N ARG A 426 -12.22 -22.44 -15.16
CA ARG A 426 -11.17 -22.99 -16.04
C ARG A 426 -10.44 -21.90 -16.81
N PHE A 427 -11.09 -20.82 -17.23
CA PHE A 427 -10.47 -19.70 -17.94
C PHE A 427 -9.59 -18.87 -16.99
N THR A 428 -10.04 -18.61 -15.76
CA THR A 428 -9.27 -17.94 -14.72
C THR A 428 -8.15 -18.83 -14.20
N LEU A 429 -8.37 -20.14 -14.03
CA LEU A 429 -7.30 -21.10 -13.71
C LEU A 429 -6.30 -21.26 -14.85
N ARG A 430 -6.77 -21.19 -16.11
CA ARG A 430 -5.93 -21.21 -17.31
C ARG A 430 -5.14 -19.92 -17.45
N GLN A 431 -5.72 -18.75 -17.23
CA GLN A 431 -4.98 -17.49 -17.21
C GLN A 431 -4.01 -17.41 -16.03
N LYS A 432 -4.38 -17.93 -14.86
CA LYS A 432 -3.48 -18.03 -13.70
C LYS A 432 -2.37 -19.06 -13.93
N GLY A 433 -2.65 -20.11 -14.69
CA GLY A 433 -1.67 -21.09 -15.19
C GLY A 433 -0.73 -20.46 -16.22
N GLU A 434 -1.26 -19.82 -17.25
CA GLU A 434 -0.52 -19.14 -18.31
C GLU A 434 0.33 -17.98 -17.75
N GLN A 435 -0.15 -17.19 -16.77
CA GLN A 435 0.66 -16.19 -16.08
C GLN A 435 1.76 -16.80 -15.20
N ARG A 436 1.50 -17.94 -14.54
CA ARG A 436 2.53 -18.67 -13.79
C ARG A 436 3.58 -19.26 -14.72
N GLU A 437 3.17 -19.82 -15.86
CA GLU A 437 4.06 -20.34 -16.88
C GLU A 437 4.90 -19.22 -17.50
N MET A 438 4.30 -18.09 -17.89
CA MET A 438 5.02 -16.93 -18.41
C MET A 438 6.04 -16.37 -17.41
N GLY A 439 5.71 -16.32 -16.11
CA GLY A 439 6.66 -15.91 -15.08
C GLY A 439 7.83 -16.89 -14.91
N LEU A 440 7.58 -18.19 -15.03
CA LEU A 440 8.61 -19.23 -14.92
C LEU A 440 9.54 -19.22 -16.14
N TRP A 441 8.98 -19.06 -17.34
CA TRP A 441 9.76 -18.83 -18.57
C TRP A 441 10.59 -17.55 -18.48
N ALA A 442 10.05 -16.50 -17.87
CA ALA A 442 10.80 -15.27 -17.67
C ALA A 442 11.99 -15.45 -16.72
N CYS A 443 11.83 -16.22 -15.64
CA CYS A 443 12.95 -16.59 -14.76
C CYS A 443 14.04 -17.37 -15.52
N LEU A 444 13.66 -18.36 -16.32
CA LEU A 444 14.61 -19.16 -17.11
C LEU A 444 15.35 -18.31 -18.14
N ALA A 445 14.64 -17.42 -18.84
CA ALA A 445 15.21 -16.51 -19.81
C ALA A 445 16.17 -15.50 -19.17
N VAL A 446 15.82 -14.95 -17.99
CA VAL A 446 16.70 -14.06 -17.20
C VAL A 446 17.99 -14.75 -16.78
N ILE A 447 17.97 -16.06 -16.50
CA ILE A 447 19.18 -16.80 -16.09
C ILE A 447 20.00 -17.29 -17.30
N SER A 448 19.40 -17.38 -18.49
CA SER A 448 19.99 -18.02 -19.67
C SER A 448 21.41 -17.59 -20.09
N PRO A 449 21.90 -16.33 -19.90
CA PRO A 449 23.27 -15.98 -20.27
C PRO A 449 24.33 -16.58 -19.35
N PHE A 450 24.04 -16.82 -18.08
CA PHE A 450 25.06 -17.21 -17.10
C PHE A 450 25.62 -18.62 -17.33
N PRO A 451 24.81 -19.65 -17.64
CA PRO A 451 25.33 -20.96 -18.05
C PRO A 451 26.25 -20.87 -19.28
N PHE A 452 25.91 -20.00 -20.24
CA PHE A 452 26.73 -19.77 -21.43
C PHE A 452 28.10 -19.16 -21.05
N TYR A 453 28.11 -18.10 -20.24
CA TYR A 453 29.35 -17.48 -19.76
C TYR A 453 30.21 -18.47 -18.95
N TYR A 454 29.59 -19.23 -18.05
CA TYR A 454 30.27 -20.27 -17.29
C TYR A 454 30.89 -21.37 -18.19
N TYR A 455 30.18 -21.81 -19.23
CA TYR A 455 30.70 -22.78 -20.18
C TYR A 455 31.92 -22.25 -20.93
N LEU A 456 31.84 -21.01 -21.44
CA LEU A 456 32.96 -20.38 -22.15
C LEU A 456 34.18 -20.17 -21.25
N TRP A 457 33.95 -19.81 -19.99
CA TRP A 457 35.02 -19.63 -19.03
C TRP A 457 35.72 -20.95 -18.70
N THR A 458 34.97 -22.03 -18.50
CA THR A 458 35.50 -23.34 -18.09
C THR A 458 36.05 -24.18 -19.24
N HIS A 459 35.52 -24.02 -20.45
CA HIS A 459 35.90 -24.82 -21.63
C HIS A 459 36.26 -23.94 -22.83
N PRO A 460 37.22 -23.02 -22.71
CA PRO A 460 37.52 -22.06 -23.78
C PRO A 460 38.03 -22.74 -25.05
N GLN A 461 38.80 -23.84 -24.93
CA GLN A 461 39.31 -24.56 -26.11
C GLN A 461 38.18 -25.14 -26.97
N LYS A 462 37.19 -25.79 -26.33
CA LYS A 462 36.04 -26.36 -27.05
C LYS A 462 35.25 -25.28 -27.81
N TRP A 463 35.18 -24.07 -27.26
CA TRP A 463 34.54 -22.94 -27.93
C TRP A 463 35.34 -22.45 -29.14
N VAL A 464 36.67 -22.30 -28.99
CA VAL A 464 37.55 -21.93 -30.10
C VAL A 464 37.46 -22.97 -31.22
N ASP A 465 37.48 -24.26 -30.88
CA ASP A 465 37.34 -25.36 -31.84
C ASP A 465 35.97 -25.33 -32.55
N LEU A 466 34.89 -25.03 -31.83
CA LEU A 466 33.53 -24.88 -32.38
C LEU A 466 33.42 -23.70 -33.36
N CYS A 467 34.14 -22.60 -33.11
CA CYS A 467 34.16 -21.44 -34.00
C CYS A 467 34.86 -21.75 -35.34
N GLY A 468 35.86 -22.64 -35.31
CA GLY A 468 36.65 -23.09 -36.46
C GLY A 468 37.73 -22.08 -36.90
N SER A 469 38.58 -22.51 -37.85
CA SER A 469 39.65 -21.69 -38.42
C SER A 469 39.09 -20.65 -39.40
N GLY A 470 38.91 -19.42 -38.93
CA GLY A 470 38.50 -18.29 -39.78
C GLY A 470 37.48 -17.33 -39.15
N ARG A 471 36.94 -17.65 -37.97
CA ARG A 471 36.04 -16.76 -37.21
C ARG A 471 36.66 -16.41 -35.86
N ASP A 472 36.63 -15.13 -35.52
CA ASP A 472 37.12 -14.66 -34.23
C ASP A 472 36.19 -15.15 -33.09
N PRO A 473 36.68 -15.98 -32.14
CA PRO A 473 35.87 -16.49 -31.04
C PRO A 473 35.25 -15.39 -30.17
N CYS A 474 35.91 -14.22 -30.05
CA CYS A 474 35.37 -13.06 -29.32
C CYS A 474 34.15 -12.48 -30.05
N LYS A 475 34.24 -12.37 -31.39
CA LYS A 475 33.14 -11.83 -32.22
C LYS A 475 31.94 -12.75 -32.21
N VAL A 476 32.17 -14.06 -32.30
CA VAL A 476 31.11 -15.07 -32.23
C VAL A 476 30.45 -15.06 -30.85
N MET A 477 31.24 -15.02 -29.77
CA MET A 477 30.72 -14.87 -28.40
C MET A 477 29.90 -13.59 -28.27
N ALA A 478 30.38 -12.47 -28.80
CA ALA A 478 29.65 -11.20 -28.78
C ALA A 478 28.29 -11.34 -29.47
N MET A 479 28.22 -11.89 -30.69
CA MET A 479 26.95 -12.08 -31.41
C MET A 479 25.96 -12.96 -30.62
N VAL A 480 26.42 -14.11 -30.13
CA VAL A 480 25.58 -15.02 -29.32
C VAL A 480 25.12 -14.34 -28.04
N SER A 481 26.01 -13.61 -27.37
CA SER A 481 25.68 -12.86 -26.15
C SER A 481 24.65 -11.76 -26.39
N HIS A 482 24.72 -11.04 -27.51
CA HIS A 482 23.72 -10.04 -27.88
C HIS A 482 22.35 -10.68 -28.13
N PHE A 483 22.32 -11.83 -28.80
CA PHE A 483 21.07 -12.57 -29.04
C PHE A 483 20.45 -13.05 -27.72
N ILE A 484 21.23 -13.66 -26.83
CA ILE A 484 20.74 -14.10 -25.52
C ILE A 484 20.30 -12.88 -24.69
N LYS A 485 21.04 -11.78 -24.70
CA LYS A 485 20.64 -10.53 -24.00
C LYS A 485 19.34 -9.93 -24.56
N LEU A 486 19.08 -10.05 -25.86
CA LEU A 486 17.82 -9.61 -26.45
C LEU A 486 16.65 -10.43 -25.91
N ILE A 487 16.79 -11.75 -25.84
CA ILE A 487 15.79 -12.64 -25.22
C ILE A 487 15.59 -12.28 -23.75
N GLN A 488 16.69 -12.05 -23.02
CA GLN A 488 16.69 -11.63 -21.62
C GLN A 488 15.92 -10.31 -21.43
N PHE A 489 16.11 -9.34 -22.31
CA PHE A 489 15.43 -8.05 -22.27
C PHE A 489 13.94 -8.17 -22.62
N ILE A 490 13.58 -8.91 -23.67
CA ILE A 490 12.17 -9.16 -24.03
C ILE A 490 11.44 -9.86 -22.88
N SER A 491 12.09 -10.83 -22.26
CA SER A 491 11.58 -11.53 -21.09
C SER A 491 11.40 -10.61 -19.88
N LEU A 492 12.29 -9.63 -19.68
CA LEU A 492 12.13 -8.66 -18.59
C LEU A 492 10.96 -7.72 -18.88
N LEU A 493 10.83 -7.26 -20.12
CA LEU A 493 9.73 -6.41 -20.57
C LEU A 493 8.37 -7.10 -20.43
N SER A 494 8.28 -8.41 -20.70
CA SER A 494 7.01 -9.15 -20.59
C SER A 494 6.46 -9.24 -19.17
N VAL A 495 7.30 -9.01 -18.16
CA VAL A 495 6.92 -9.01 -16.74
C VAL A 495 6.97 -7.63 -16.10
N SER A 496 7.26 -6.58 -16.88
CA SER A 496 7.41 -5.20 -16.40
C SER A 496 6.09 -4.43 -16.44
N THR A 497 5.87 -3.59 -15.44
CA THR A 497 4.78 -2.60 -15.39
C THR A 497 5.35 -1.19 -15.43
N PHE A 498 5.18 -0.51 -16.56
CA PHE A 498 5.71 0.83 -16.76
C PHE A 498 4.82 1.89 -16.10
N SER A 499 5.46 2.83 -15.41
CA SER A 499 4.82 4.01 -14.82
C SER A 499 5.59 5.27 -15.20
N TRP A 500 4.87 6.35 -15.50
CA TRP A 500 5.44 7.66 -15.86
C TRP A 500 4.96 8.74 -14.87
N PRO A 501 5.85 9.64 -14.40
CA PRO A 501 7.29 9.69 -14.66
C PRO A 501 8.08 8.58 -13.92
N PRO A 502 9.27 8.19 -14.42
CA PRO A 502 10.17 7.31 -13.67
C PRO A 502 10.54 7.94 -12.32
N PRO A 503 10.86 7.12 -11.30
CA PRO A 503 11.36 7.63 -10.03
C PRO A 503 12.61 8.49 -10.22
N LEU A 504 12.82 9.48 -9.34
CA LEU A 504 13.96 10.40 -9.43
C LEU A 504 15.31 9.69 -9.42
N TYR A 505 15.43 8.55 -8.74
CA TYR A 505 16.65 7.73 -8.71
C TYR A 505 16.96 7.01 -10.03
N PHE A 506 15.97 6.86 -10.92
CA PHE A 506 16.13 6.13 -12.18
C PHE A 506 17.22 6.74 -13.05
N TRP A 507 17.13 8.05 -13.30
CA TRP A 507 18.05 8.76 -14.19
C TRP A 507 19.51 8.70 -13.74
N PRO A 508 19.89 9.07 -12.50
CA PRO A 508 21.28 9.01 -12.08
C PRO A 508 21.83 7.57 -12.10
N LEU A 509 21.07 6.58 -11.62
CA LEU A 509 21.52 5.18 -11.60
C LEU A 509 21.67 4.61 -13.01
N PHE A 510 20.70 4.85 -13.88
CA PHE A 510 20.73 4.34 -15.24
C PHE A 510 21.83 5.02 -16.07
N ILE A 511 21.93 6.35 -16.02
CA ILE A 511 22.96 7.10 -16.76
C ILE A 511 24.35 6.69 -16.28
N PHE A 512 24.59 6.64 -14.97
CA PHE A 512 25.89 6.25 -14.44
C PHE A 512 26.23 4.78 -14.75
N GLY A 513 25.27 3.87 -14.64
CA GLY A 513 25.45 2.47 -15.00
C GLY A 513 25.78 2.26 -16.48
N GLN A 514 25.10 2.98 -17.38
CA GLN A 514 25.42 2.96 -18.82
C GLN A 514 26.76 3.62 -19.13
N PHE A 515 27.11 4.70 -18.44
CA PHE A 515 28.42 5.34 -18.57
C PHE A 515 29.55 4.38 -18.24
N LEU A 516 29.46 3.63 -17.13
CA LEU A 516 30.47 2.62 -16.77
C LEU A 516 30.61 1.55 -17.86
N ASN A 517 29.49 0.99 -18.34
CA ASN A 517 29.51 -0.02 -19.41
C ASN A 517 30.14 0.51 -20.70
N PHE A 518 29.81 1.74 -21.09
CA PHE A 518 30.38 2.39 -22.28
C PHE A 518 31.88 2.64 -22.13
N ARG A 519 32.33 3.14 -20.98
CA ARG A 519 33.75 3.37 -20.69
C ARG A 519 34.56 2.07 -20.70
N VAL A 520 34.03 0.99 -20.15
CA VAL A 520 34.67 -0.33 -20.22
C VAL A 520 34.87 -0.76 -21.67
N TYR A 521 33.83 -0.67 -22.49
CA TYR A 521 33.92 -1.06 -23.90
C TYR A 521 34.89 -0.18 -24.70
N GLN A 522 34.96 1.13 -24.40
CA GLN A 522 35.94 2.04 -25.01
C GLN A 522 37.38 1.64 -24.69
N LEU A 523 37.66 1.17 -23.47
CA LEU A 523 39.00 0.87 -23.00
C LEU A 523 39.48 -0.54 -23.39
N LEU A 524 38.61 -1.54 -23.24
CA LEU A 524 38.96 -2.95 -23.49
C LEU A 524 38.62 -3.43 -24.91
N GLY A 525 37.77 -2.68 -25.62
CA GLY A 525 37.22 -3.09 -26.91
C GLY A 525 36.44 -4.40 -26.82
N GLU A 526 36.08 -4.94 -27.98
CA GLU A 526 35.31 -6.18 -28.06
C GLU A 526 36.09 -7.38 -27.50
N ALA A 527 37.38 -7.51 -27.82
CA ALA A 527 38.18 -8.64 -27.41
C ALA A 527 38.42 -8.68 -25.89
N GLY A 528 38.63 -7.54 -25.24
CA GLY A 528 38.77 -7.51 -23.77
C GLY A 528 37.44 -7.69 -23.04
N THR A 529 36.32 -7.31 -23.66
CA THR A 529 34.97 -7.48 -23.07
C THR A 529 34.44 -8.92 -23.20
N TYR A 530 34.78 -9.62 -24.28
CA TYR A 530 34.25 -10.95 -24.61
C TYR A 530 35.33 -12.03 -24.52
N TYR A 531 35.94 -12.15 -23.33
CA TYR A 531 36.85 -13.25 -22.95
C TYR A 531 38.07 -13.48 -23.87
N GLY A 532 38.56 -12.45 -24.55
CA GLY A 532 39.72 -12.59 -25.44
C GLY A 532 40.94 -13.20 -24.78
N VAL A 533 41.19 -12.89 -23.51
CA VAL A 533 42.27 -13.50 -22.72
C VAL A 533 42.09 -15.01 -22.58
N ARG A 534 40.86 -15.50 -22.37
CA ARG A 534 40.54 -16.95 -22.30
C ARG A 534 40.70 -17.64 -23.64
N PHE A 535 40.46 -16.91 -24.74
CA PHE A 535 40.62 -17.41 -26.11
C PHE A 535 42.05 -17.26 -26.66
N GLY A 536 43.02 -16.94 -25.81
CA GLY A 536 44.44 -16.90 -26.17
C GLY A 536 44.89 -15.58 -26.82
N LYS A 537 44.08 -14.52 -26.76
CA LYS A 537 44.48 -13.18 -27.21
C LYS A 537 45.25 -12.45 -26.13
N ASN A 538 46.22 -11.64 -26.55
CA ASN A 538 46.92 -10.72 -25.67
C ASN A 538 46.13 -9.41 -25.57
N ILE A 539 45.56 -9.13 -24.39
CA ILE A 539 44.78 -7.93 -24.11
C ILE A 539 45.57 -7.07 -23.12
N PRO A 540 45.82 -5.78 -23.42
CA PRO A 540 46.56 -4.91 -22.52
C PRO A 540 45.81 -4.68 -21.21
N TRP A 541 46.54 -4.64 -20.10
CA TRP A 541 45.98 -4.30 -18.80
C TRP A 541 45.67 -2.80 -18.72
N VAL A 542 44.46 -2.45 -18.28
CA VAL A 542 44.00 -1.05 -18.19
C VAL A 542 43.76 -0.67 -16.73
N THR A 543 44.33 0.47 -16.32
CA THR A 543 44.18 1.03 -14.96
C THR A 543 43.40 2.34 -14.93
N GLU A 544 43.05 2.88 -16.10
CA GLU A 544 42.23 4.08 -16.22
C GLU A 544 40.84 3.89 -15.60
N PHE A 545 40.20 5.00 -15.22
CA PHE A 545 38.82 4.95 -14.73
C PHE A 545 37.90 4.32 -15.79
N PRO A 546 37.11 3.29 -15.45
CA PRO A 546 36.70 2.90 -14.08
C PRO A 546 37.52 1.79 -13.39
N PHE A 547 38.47 1.14 -14.06
CA PHE A 547 39.22 -0.02 -13.52
C PHE A 547 40.15 0.32 -12.35
N GLY A 548 40.68 1.55 -12.29
CA GLY A 548 41.52 2.00 -11.17
C GLY A 548 40.79 2.15 -9.83
N VAL A 549 39.45 2.15 -9.84
CA VAL A 549 38.61 2.39 -8.65
C VAL A 549 37.65 1.24 -8.38
N ILE A 550 37.15 0.60 -9.44
CA ILE A 550 36.13 -0.45 -9.38
C ILE A 550 36.73 -1.73 -9.97
N ARG A 551 36.63 -2.85 -9.24
CA ARG A 551 37.17 -4.15 -9.69
C ARG A 551 36.48 -4.67 -10.96
N ASP A 552 35.15 -4.60 -10.99
CA ASP A 552 34.32 -5.17 -12.06
C ASP A 552 33.33 -4.15 -12.64
N PRO A 553 33.83 -3.07 -13.28
CA PRO A 553 33.01 -1.91 -13.63
C PRO A 553 31.88 -2.20 -14.61
N GLN A 554 32.04 -3.22 -15.47
CA GLN A 554 30.99 -3.63 -16.41
C GLN A 554 29.81 -4.30 -15.69
N TYR A 555 30.10 -5.20 -14.76
CA TYR A 555 29.06 -5.86 -13.97
C TYR A 555 28.38 -4.86 -13.03
N VAL A 556 29.16 -4.00 -12.37
CA VAL A 556 28.64 -2.90 -11.54
C VAL A 556 27.73 -1.97 -12.34
N GLY A 557 28.16 -1.54 -13.54
CA GLY A 557 27.33 -0.69 -14.41
C GLY A 557 26.04 -1.37 -14.86
N SER A 558 26.10 -2.68 -15.13
CA SER A 558 24.92 -3.48 -15.48
C SER A 558 23.96 -3.66 -14.29
N ILE A 559 24.47 -3.89 -13.08
CA ILE A 559 23.68 -3.99 -11.85
C ILE A 559 22.99 -2.65 -11.55
N LEU A 560 23.71 -1.52 -11.63
CA LEU A 560 23.12 -0.18 -11.41
C LEU A 560 22.00 0.12 -12.39
N SER A 561 22.16 -0.28 -13.65
CA SER A 561 21.13 -0.12 -14.68
C SER A 561 19.87 -0.96 -14.39
N LEU A 562 20.03 -2.15 -13.78
CA LEU A 562 18.90 -2.98 -13.34
C LEU A 562 18.22 -2.42 -12.09
N LEU A 563 19.00 -1.93 -11.13
CA LEU A 563 18.48 -1.31 -9.91
C LEU A 563 17.68 -0.03 -10.21
N ALA A 564 18.07 0.73 -11.25
CA ALA A 564 17.28 1.86 -11.73
C ALA A 564 15.83 1.45 -12.07
N CYS A 565 15.63 0.23 -12.59
CA CYS A 565 14.34 -0.29 -13.03
C CYS A 565 13.49 -0.93 -11.91
N LEU A 566 13.86 -0.80 -10.63
CA LEU A 566 13.16 -1.42 -9.49
C LEU A 566 11.68 -1.06 -9.38
N SER A 567 11.28 0.13 -9.85
CA SER A 567 9.88 0.55 -9.87
C SER A 567 9.03 -0.13 -10.95
N TRP A 568 9.66 -0.70 -11.97
CA TRP A 568 8.96 -1.24 -13.14
C TRP A 568 9.03 -2.76 -13.23
N VAL A 569 10.11 -3.36 -12.75
CA VAL A 569 10.37 -4.79 -12.85
C VAL A 569 10.16 -5.45 -11.48
N PRO A 570 9.43 -6.56 -11.39
CA PRO A 570 9.30 -7.29 -10.13
C PRO A 570 10.66 -7.71 -9.58
N PHE A 571 10.84 -7.50 -8.28
CA PHE A 571 12.10 -7.65 -7.57
C PHE A 571 12.81 -8.99 -7.81
N LEU A 572 12.05 -10.09 -7.91
CA LEU A 572 12.57 -11.44 -8.17
C LEU A 572 13.49 -11.49 -9.39
N TYR A 573 13.07 -10.90 -10.52
CA TYR A 573 13.84 -10.96 -11.77
C TYR A 573 15.12 -10.12 -11.70
N ILE A 574 15.05 -8.96 -11.03
CA ILE A 574 16.23 -8.12 -10.78
C ILE A 574 17.23 -8.89 -9.91
N VAL A 575 16.78 -9.50 -8.81
CA VAL A 575 17.67 -10.25 -7.91
C VAL A 575 18.28 -11.46 -8.61
N LEU A 576 17.51 -12.24 -9.36
CA LEU A 576 18.04 -13.38 -10.11
C LEU A 576 19.13 -12.96 -11.09
N TRP A 577 18.94 -11.84 -11.79
CA TRP A 577 19.93 -11.29 -12.70
C TRP A 577 21.19 -10.82 -11.96
N VAL A 578 21.03 -10.07 -10.86
CA VAL A 578 22.14 -9.59 -10.02
C VAL A 578 22.93 -10.76 -9.41
N LEU A 579 22.25 -11.81 -8.94
CA LEU A 579 22.89 -13.02 -8.43
C LEU A 579 23.68 -13.75 -9.52
N GLY A 580 23.17 -13.79 -10.76
CA GLY A 580 23.93 -14.32 -11.89
C GLY A 580 25.19 -13.53 -12.18
N TYR A 581 25.16 -12.19 -12.08
CA TYR A 581 26.38 -11.37 -12.18
C TYR A 581 27.36 -11.63 -11.04
N ALA A 582 26.88 -11.70 -9.80
CA ALA A 582 27.72 -12.02 -8.65
C ALA A 582 28.37 -13.41 -8.79
N PHE A 583 27.63 -14.40 -9.28
CA PHE A 583 28.16 -15.73 -9.58
C PHE A 583 29.28 -15.68 -10.62
N ILE A 584 29.09 -14.97 -11.73
CA ILE A 584 30.12 -14.85 -12.76
C ILE A 584 31.34 -14.09 -12.26
N ILE A 585 31.19 -12.99 -11.51
CA ILE A 585 32.31 -12.29 -10.86
C ILE A 585 33.11 -13.27 -9.98
N GLN A 586 32.44 -14.11 -9.21
CA GLN A 586 33.10 -15.10 -8.37
C GLN A 586 33.85 -16.16 -9.19
N VAL A 587 33.25 -16.64 -10.28
CA VAL A 587 33.90 -17.59 -11.20
C VAL A 587 35.12 -16.96 -11.86
N GLU A 588 35.02 -15.71 -12.30
CA GLU A 588 36.09 -14.97 -12.98
C GLU A 588 37.24 -14.58 -12.05
N SER A 589 36.97 -14.41 -10.75
CA SER A 589 38.00 -14.08 -9.74
C SER A 589 39.10 -15.15 -9.59
N LYS A 590 38.85 -16.37 -10.06
CA LYS A 590 39.78 -17.51 -10.00
C LYS A 590 40.19 -17.92 -11.42
N GLU A 591 41.13 -17.20 -12.01
CA GLU A 591 41.71 -17.56 -13.30
C GLU A 591 42.97 -18.42 -13.14
N ASP A 592 43.01 -19.57 -13.81
CA ASP A 592 44.25 -20.31 -14.06
C ASP A 592 44.73 -20.06 -15.51
N PRO A 593 45.87 -19.38 -15.73
CA PRO A 593 46.42 -19.11 -17.05
C PRO A 593 46.70 -20.38 -17.88
N ALA A 594 46.95 -21.53 -17.25
CA ALA A 594 47.21 -22.79 -17.95
C ALA A 594 45.97 -23.34 -18.68
N THR A 595 44.77 -22.86 -18.33
CA THR A 595 43.49 -23.30 -18.90
C THR A 595 43.02 -22.46 -20.09
N ARG A 596 43.81 -21.48 -20.53
CA ARG A 596 43.50 -20.65 -21.71
C ARG A 596 43.54 -21.49 -22.99
N ALA A 597 42.68 -21.16 -23.95
CA ALA A 597 42.69 -21.80 -25.25
C ALA A 597 43.94 -21.43 -26.05
N LYS A 598 44.43 -22.38 -26.84
CA LYS A 598 45.45 -22.16 -27.84
C LYS A 598 44.77 -21.72 -29.13
N PRO A 599 45.19 -20.61 -29.76
CA PRO A 599 44.64 -20.18 -31.04
C PRO A 599 44.79 -21.30 -32.08
N LEU A 600 43.74 -21.54 -32.86
CA LEU A 600 43.85 -22.38 -34.06
C LEU A 600 44.72 -21.62 -35.08
N SER A 601 45.85 -22.21 -35.45
CA SER A 601 46.80 -21.68 -36.43
C SER A 601 46.20 -21.51 -37.81
#